data_AF-A0AAW9J4G0-F1
#
_entry.id   AF-A0AAW9J4G0-F1
#
_cell.length_a   1.000
_cell.length_b   1.000
_cell.length_c   1.000
_cell.angle_alpha   90.00
_cell.angle_beta   90.00
_cell.angle_gamma   90.00
#
_symmetry.space_group_name_H-M   'P 1'
#
loop_
_entity.id
_entity.type
_entity.pdbx_description
1 polymer ?
#
loop_
_entity_poly.entity_id
_entity_poly.type
_entity_poly.pdbx_seq_one_letter_code
_entity_poly.pdbx_strand_id
1 'polypeptide(L)'
;LKKIEESVLVIEYTCGAFSFSKSYGGKELDSPLLMASITKLFTTTCILVLQEQGKLSLDDKITKYFNNSMLRGLHVYYGKEYSFDLTLSDLMFQTSGLPDIFEEGKASTKNKIVKKDFCITFE
;
A
#
# COMPACT_ATOMS: atom_id res chain seq x y z
N LEU A 1 -3.18 16.56 -23.94
CA LEU A 1 -2.60 15.29 -23.45
C LEU A 1 -1.49 15.65 -22.47
N LYS A 2 -1.64 15.34 -21.17
CA LYS A 2 -0.53 15.50 -20.21
C LYS A 2 0.59 14.56 -20.67
N LYS A 3 1.78 15.12 -20.93
CA LYS A 3 2.95 14.35 -21.38
C LYS A 3 3.54 13.61 -20.18
N ILE A 4 4.02 12.40 -20.41
CA ILE A 4 4.93 11.72 -19.47
C ILE A 4 6.28 12.39 -19.67
N GLU A 5 6.80 13.04 -18.62
CA GLU A 5 8.10 13.73 -18.69
C GLU A 5 9.25 12.73 -18.54
N GLU A 6 9.10 11.75 -17.65
CA GLU A 6 10.13 10.79 -17.27
C GLU A 6 9.55 9.39 -17.10
N SER A 7 10.31 8.34 -17.44
CA SER A 7 9.92 6.96 -17.13
C SER A 7 11.12 6.01 -17.06
N VAL A 8 10.95 4.92 -16.33
CA VAL A 8 11.86 3.78 -16.29
C VAL A 8 11.05 2.49 -16.39
N LEU A 9 11.52 1.52 -17.18
CA LEU A 9 10.95 0.20 -17.34
C LEU A 9 12.06 -0.83 -17.16
N VAL A 10 11.83 -1.84 -16.30
CA VAL A 10 12.73 -2.96 -16.09
C VAL A 10 11.92 -4.25 -16.15
N ILE A 11 12.41 -5.22 -16.92
CA ILE A 11 11.84 -6.55 -17.06
C ILE A 11 12.98 -7.56 -16.99
N GLU A 12 12.90 -8.51 -16.08
CA GLU A 12 13.94 -9.52 -15.89
C GLU A 12 13.30 -10.88 -15.61
N TYR A 13 13.91 -11.94 -16.15
CA TYR A 13 13.57 -13.30 -15.75
C TYR A 13 14.32 -13.67 -14.48
N THR A 14 13.66 -14.40 -13.58
CA THR A 14 14.26 -14.86 -12.31
C THR A 14 15.51 -15.72 -12.49
N CYS A 15 15.67 -16.38 -13.64
CA CYS A 15 16.86 -17.15 -13.99
C CYS A 15 18.02 -16.31 -14.57
N GLY A 16 17.83 -15.01 -14.79
CA GLY A 16 18.82 -14.11 -15.38
C GLY A 16 19.05 -14.27 -16.88
N ALA A 17 18.33 -15.18 -17.56
CA ALA A 17 18.49 -15.41 -19.00
C ALA A 17 18.02 -14.24 -19.88
N PHE A 18 17.26 -13.31 -19.30
CA PHE A 18 16.76 -12.12 -19.98
C PHE A 18 16.68 -10.95 -19.02
N SER A 19 17.18 -9.81 -19.45
CA SER A 19 17.00 -8.52 -18.79
C SER A 19 16.82 -7.43 -19.84
N PHE A 20 15.82 -6.58 -19.64
CA PHE A 20 15.51 -5.45 -20.49
C PHE A 20 15.22 -4.23 -19.61
N SER A 21 15.95 -3.15 -19.88
CA SER A 21 15.77 -1.86 -19.21
C SER A 21 15.59 -0.74 -20.23
N LYS A 22 14.69 0.21 -19.94
CA LYS A 22 14.51 1.41 -20.75
C LYS A 22 14.22 2.63 -19.89
N SER A 23 14.97 3.69 -20.14
CA SER A 23 14.82 5.01 -19.51
C SER A 23 14.34 6.04 -20.53
N TYR A 24 13.62 7.05 -20.05
CA TYR A 24 13.13 8.19 -20.83
C TYR A 24 13.11 9.45 -19.98
N GLY A 25 13.39 10.61 -20.59
CA GLY A 25 13.27 11.91 -19.93
C GLY A 25 14.39 12.27 -18.95
N GLY A 26 15.51 11.54 -18.95
CA GLY A 26 16.62 11.76 -18.01
C GLY A 26 16.50 11.00 -16.68
N LYS A 27 15.47 10.15 -16.52
CA LYS A 27 15.34 9.25 -15.37
C LYS A 27 16.19 8.00 -15.57
N GLU A 28 17.25 7.88 -14.79
CA GLU A 28 18.15 6.71 -14.78
C GLU A 28 17.58 5.55 -13.94
N LEU A 29 18.09 4.34 -14.15
CA LEU A 29 17.67 3.11 -13.46
C LEU A 29 17.72 3.23 -11.92
N ASP A 30 18.78 3.83 -11.40
CA ASP A 30 19.00 4.00 -9.96
C ASP A 30 18.33 5.26 -9.40
N SER A 31 17.56 5.99 -10.22
CA SER A 31 16.85 7.17 -9.76
C SER A 31 15.80 6.79 -8.72
N PRO A 32 15.70 7.51 -7.58
CA PRO A 32 14.63 7.31 -6.63
C PRO A 32 13.24 7.34 -7.28
N LEU A 33 12.37 6.46 -6.79
CA LEU A 33 10.99 6.33 -7.25
C LEU A 33 10.05 6.27 -6.05
N LEU A 34 8.93 6.98 -6.16
CA LEU A 34 7.88 6.93 -5.14
C LEU A 34 7.18 5.59 -5.27
N MET A 35 7.43 4.70 -4.31
CA MET A 35 6.87 3.34 -4.35
C MET A 35 5.34 3.33 -4.36
N ALA A 36 4.66 4.34 -3.81
CA ALA A 36 3.21 4.41 -3.75
C ALA A 36 2.59 3.07 -3.30
N SER A 37 1.66 2.49 -4.07
CA SER A 37 1.07 1.20 -3.74
C SER A 37 2.00 -0.01 -3.87
N ILE A 38 3.17 0.12 -4.51
CA ILE A 38 4.20 -0.95 -4.54
C ILE A 38 4.67 -1.28 -3.11
N THR A 39 4.64 -0.31 -2.19
CA THR A 39 4.93 -0.52 -0.77
C THR A 39 4.10 -1.64 -0.14
N LYS A 40 2.89 -1.92 -0.63
CA LYS A 40 2.04 -3.02 -0.13
C LYS A 40 2.72 -4.39 -0.32
N LEU A 41 3.47 -4.60 -1.40
CA LEU A 41 4.22 -5.84 -1.64
C LEU A 41 5.36 -6.00 -0.63
N PHE A 42 6.07 -4.91 -0.33
CA PHE A 42 7.12 -4.92 0.67
C PHE A 42 6.56 -5.25 2.06
N THR A 43 5.51 -4.54 2.49
CA THR A 43 4.83 -4.80 3.78
C THR A 43 4.30 -6.24 3.86
N THR A 44 3.69 -6.74 2.78
CA THR A 44 3.22 -8.13 2.67
C THR A 44 4.35 -9.12 2.91
N THR A 45 5.51 -8.89 2.28
CA THR A 45 6.70 -9.73 2.45
C THR A 45 7.15 -9.75 3.91
N CYS A 46 7.20 -8.59 4.58
CA CYS A 46 7.54 -8.52 6.00
C CYS A 46 6.57 -9.33 6.88
N ILE A 47 5.26 -9.25 6.60
CA ILE A 47 4.25 -10.02 7.36
C ILE A 47 4.45 -11.52 7.15
N LEU A 48 4.69 -11.97 5.91
CA LEU A 48 4.91 -13.39 5.61
C LEU A 48 6.18 -13.92 6.28
N VAL A 49 7.27 -13.14 6.31
CA VAL A 49 8.49 -13.50 7.06
C VAL A 49 8.21 -13.65 8.56
N LEU A 50 7.39 -12.77 9.15
CA LEU A 50 6.99 -12.89 10.55
C LEU A 50 6.12 -14.12 10.80
N GLN A 51 5.24 -14.47 9.86
CA GLN A 51 4.45 -15.70 9.90
C GLN A 51 5.34 -16.94 9.86
N GLU A 52 6.32 -17.00 8.95
CA GLU A 52 7.28 -18.11 8.85
C GLU A 52 8.09 -18.28 10.13
N GLN A 53 8.40 -17.18 10.83
CA GLN A 53 9.06 -17.19 12.13
C GLN A 53 8.12 -17.58 13.30
N GLY A 54 6.85 -17.86 13.04
CA GLY A 54 5.84 -18.19 14.06
C GLY A 54 5.46 -17.02 14.98
N LYS A 55 5.76 -15.77 14.56
CA LYS A 55 5.48 -14.56 15.38
C LYS A 55 4.04 -14.06 15.24
N LEU A 56 3.38 -14.41 14.14
CA LEU A 56 1.98 -14.10 13.87
C LEU A 56 1.34 -15.19 13.00
N SER A 57 0.01 -15.21 12.94
CA SER A 57 -0.79 -15.95 11.96
C SER A 57 -1.65 -14.96 11.17
N LEU A 58 -1.91 -15.22 9.89
CA LEU A 58 -2.84 -14.39 9.12
C LEU A 58 -4.28 -14.41 9.67
N ASP A 59 -4.65 -15.50 10.36
CA ASP A 59 -5.94 -15.63 11.04
C ASP A 59 -6.00 -14.87 12.37
N ASP A 60 -4.88 -14.29 12.83
CA ASP A 60 -4.89 -13.51 14.06
C ASP A 60 -5.81 -12.30 13.91
N LYS A 61 -6.68 -12.11 14.89
CA LYS A 61 -7.42 -10.86 15.06
C LYS A 61 -6.45 -9.70 15.31
N ILE A 62 -6.72 -8.55 14.71
CA ILE A 62 -5.86 -7.37 14.87
C ILE A 62 -5.83 -6.85 16.32
N THR A 63 -6.83 -7.23 17.14
CA THR A 63 -6.87 -6.97 18.59
C THR A 63 -5.72 -7.59 19.37
N LYS A 64 -5.01 -8.57 18.81
CA LYS A 64 -3.77 -9.11 19.37
C LYS A 64 -2.61 -8.11 19.32
N TYR A 65 -2.64 -7.18 18.36
CA TYR A 65 -1.55 -6.25 18.05
C TYR A 65 -1.88 -4.79 18.40
N PHE A 66 -3.16 -4.45 18.50
CA PHE A 66 -3.63 -3.10 18.78
C PHE A 66 -4.57 -3.07 19.99
N ASN A 67 -4.49 -2.01 20.78
CA ASN A 67 -5.38 -1.80 21.92
C ASN A 67 -6.83 -1.60 21.46
N ASN A 68 -7.79 -2.19 22.18
CA ASN A 68 -9.21 -2.06 21.87
C ASN A 68 -9.70 -0.60 21.83
N SER A 69 -9.09 0.31 22.60
CA SER A 69 -9.42 1.74 22.56
C SER A 69 -9.09 2.38 21.21
N MET A 70 -8.05 1.92 20.53
CA MET A 70 -7.65 2.40 19.21
C MET A 70 -8.55 1.85 18.11
N LEU A 71 -9.01 0.62 18.26
CA LEU A 71 -9.84 -0.06 17.27
C LEU A 71 -11.32 0.30 17.37
N ARG A 72 -11.79 0.80 18.51
CA ARG A 72 -13.19 1.16 18.70
C ARG A 72 -13.65 2.17 17.65
N GLY A 73 -14.75 1.86 16.98
CA GLY A 73 -15.34 2.69 15.93
C GLY A 73 -14.65 2.58 14.56
N LEU A 74 -13.60 1.77 14.42
CA LEU A 74 -12.86 1.63 13.16
C LEU A 74 -13.73 1.07 12.02
N HIS A 75 -14.55 0.07 12.33
CA HIS A 75 -15.45 -0.56 11.37
C HIS A 75 -16.85 -0.69 11.98
N VAL A 76 -17.72 0.27 11.70
CA VAL A 76 -19.12 0.27 12.11
C VAL A 76 -20.01 0.28 10.88
N TYR A 77 -20.85 -0.74 10.75
CA TYR A 77 -21.75 -0.90 9.62
C TYR A 77 -23.18 -1.13 10.10
N TYR A 78 -24.12 -0.27 9.69
CA TYR A 78 -25.50 -0.23 10.17
C TYR A 78 -25.63 -0.30 11.71
N GLY A 79 -24.80 0.46 12.42
CA GLY A 79 -24.83 0.51 13.89
C GLY A 79 -24.23 -0.72 14.58
N LYS A 80 -23.74 -1.71 13.83
CA LYS A 80 -23.02 -2.87 14.36
C LYS A 80 -21.51 -2.67 14.25
N GLU A 81 -20.81 -2.96 15.33
CA GLU A 81 -19.35 -2.84 15.43
C GLU A 81 -18.67 -4.15 14.99
N TYR A 82 -17.79 -4.05 13.99
CA TYR A 82 -17.01 -5.14 13.39
C TYR A 82 -15.49 -4.97 13.60
N SER A 83 -15.08 -3.86 14.23
CA SER A 83 -13.67 -3.52 14.43
C SER A 83 -12.84 -4.62 15.09
N PHE A 84 -13.46 -5.40 15.98
CA PHE A 84 -12.79 -6.44 16.78
C PHE A 84 -12.82 -7.82 16.12
N ASP A 85 -13.43 -7.94 14.95
CA ASP A 85 -13.48 -9.17 14.16
C ASP A 85 -12.51 -9.18 12.99
N LEU A 86 -11.89 -8.04 12.70
CA LEU A 86 -10.87 -7.91 11.66
C LEU A 86 -9.65 -8.79 11.96
N THR A 87 -9.21 -9.51 10.94
CA THR A 87 -8.00 -10.34 10.91
C THR A 87 -6.87 -9.66 10.15
N LEU A 88 -5.65 -10.18 10.28
CA LEU A 88 -4.54 -9.76 9.41
C LEU A 88 -4.83 -10.09 7.93
N SER A 89 -5.46 -11.24 7.63
CA SER A 89 -5.85 -11.58 6.26
C SER A 89 -6.83 -10.57 5.65
N ASP A 90 -7.78 -10.05 6.42
CA ASP A 90 -8.72 -9.04 5.93
C ASP A 90 -8.01 -7.76 5.47
N LEU A 91 -6.94 -7.37 6.17
CA LEU A 91 -6.11 -6.23 5.79
C LEU A 91 -5.26 -6.54 4.56
N MET A 92 -4.57 -7.68 4.55
CA MET A 92 -3.64 -8.05 3.48
C MET A 92 -4.33 -8.30 2.14
N PHE A 93 -5.51 -8.91 2.15
CA PHE A 93 -6.28 -9.22 0.95
C PHE A 93 -7.28 -8.14 0.56
N GLN A 94 -7.25 -6.99 1.25
CA GLN A 94 -8.14 -5.85 0.97
C GLN A 94 -9.63 -6.22 1.05
N THR A 95 -10.00 -7.10 2.00
CA THR A 95 -11.38 -7.57 2.24
C THR A 95 -11.96 -7.07 3.57
N SER A 96 -11.22 -6.24 4.30
CA SER A 96 -11.65 -5.68 5.59
C SER A 96 -12.85 -4.76 5.53
N GLY A 97 -13.15 -4.19 4.36
CA GLY A 97 -14.19 -3.17 4.20
C GLY A 97 -13.81 -1.78 4.73
N LEU A 98 -12.55 -1.58 5.16
CA LEU A 98 -12.06 -0.27 5.57
C LEU A 98 -11.85 0.66 4.35
N PRO A 99 -12.17 1.96 4.46
CA PRO A 99 -12.02 2.90 3.35
C PRO A 99 -10.54 3.22 3.07
N ASP A 100 -10.23 3.48 1.81
CA ASP A 100 -8.94 4.07 1.45
C ASP A 100 -8.96 5.58 1.76
N ILE A 101 -8.39 5.99 2.88
CA ILE A 101 -8.36 7.39 3.32
C ILE A 101 -7.65 8.35 2.35
N PHE A 102 -6.83 7.85 1.43
CA PHE A 102 -6.15 8.66 0.43
C PHE A 102 -7.04 8.95 -0.78
N GLU A 103 -7.96 8.06 -1.09
CA GLU A 103 -8.91 8.19 -2.20
C GLU A 103 -10.29 8.68 -1.75
N GLU A 104 -10.73 8.25 -0.57
CA GLU A 104 -12.08 8.42 -0.04
C GLU A 104 -12.15 9.45 1.07
N GLY A 105 -13.32 10.08 1.22
CA GLY A 105 -13.59 11.10 2.23
C GLY A 105 -13.30 12.54 1.78
N LYS A 106 -13.81 13.49 2.56
CA LYS A 106 -13.82 14.93 2.20
C LYS A 106 -12.43 15.56 2.10
N ALA A 107 -11.44 15.00 2.80
CA ALA A 107 -10.07 15.52 2.86
C ALA A 107 -9.05 14.64 2.09
N SER A 108 -9.53 13.71 1.25
CA SER A 108 -8.69 12.75 0.52
C SER A 108 -7.65 13.43 -0.38
N THR A 109 -6.53 12.75 -0.60
CA THR A 109 -5.47 13.20 -1.50
C THR A 109 -6.02 13.41 -2.91
N LYS A 110 -6.92 12.52 -3.37
CA LYS A 110 -7.64 12.67 -4.64
C LYS A 110 -8.32 14.03 -4.79
N ASN A 111 -9.06 14.47 -3.76
CA ASN A 111 -9.75 15.76 -3.78
C ASN A 111 -8.77 16.95 -3.80
N LYS A 112 -7.55 16.77 -3.29
CA LYS A 112 -6.48 17.78 -3.36
C LYS A 112 -5.85 17.83 -4.75
N ILE A 113 -5.56 16.67 -5.35
CA ILE A 113 -4.94 16.56 -6.68
C ILE A 113 -5.83 17.20 -7.76
N VAL A 114 -7.16 17.04 -7.67
CA VAL A 114 -8.11 17.68 -8.62
C VAL A 114 -8.01 19.21 -8.58
N LYS A 115 -7.70 19.79 -7.42
CA LYS A 115 -7.67 21.25 -7.24
C LYS A 115 -6.34 21.89 -7.61
N LYS A 116 -5.23 21.16 -7.46
CA LYS A 116 -3.88 21.69 -7.68
C LYS A 116 -2.90 20.56 -7.98
N ASP A 117 -2.12 20.73 -9.05
CA ASP A 117 -0.95 19.88 -9.32
C ASP A 117 0.13 20.13 -8.25
N PHE A 118 0.73 19.06 -7.74
CA PHE A 118 1.88 19.14 -6.83
C PHE A 118 2.92 18.09 -7.21
N CYS A 119 4.19 18.42 -6.95
CA CYS A 119 5.31 17.51 -7.11
C CYS A 119 5.73 17.01 -5.73
N ILE A 120 6.08 15.73 -5.65
CA ILE A 120 6.75 15.16 -4.48
C ILE A 120 8.23 15.07 -4.85
N THR A 121 9.06 15.84 -4.16
CA THR A 121 10.52 15.83 -4.32
C THR A 121 11.16 15.00 -3.20
N PHE A 122 12.36 14.48 -3.47
CA PHE A 122 13.15 13.68 -2.51
C PHE A 122 14.24 14.52 -1.81
N GLU A 123 14.10 15.85 -1.81
CA GLU A 123 14.99 16.77 -1.09
C GLU A 123 14.81 16.68 0.44
#